data_AF-A0A955AN22-F1
#
_entry.id   AF-A0A955AN22-F1
#
_cell.length_a   1.000
_cell.length_b   1.000
_cell.length_c   1.000
_cell.angle_alpha   90.00
_cell.angle_beta   90.00
_cell.angle_gamma   90.00
#
_symmetry.space_group_name_H-M   'P 1'
#
loop_
_entity.id
_entity.type
_entity.pdbx_description
1 polymer ?
#
loop_
_entity_poly.entity_id
_entity_poly.type
_entity_poly.pdbx_seq_one_letter_code
_entity_poly.pdbx_strand_id
1 'polypeptide(L)'
;MRTNRVKQKLRRGQPTVGTMLTIGNSETTRLLANSGFDWLAVDHSRLDYRVAAENYMTVAASGAIPLAYFPRANAHAIQQALSIGAFGIIAHVHSLDEAHELLAASKFPPKGNRDILSGGANLNFECTVEEYFQSVNDQILVVFVLESPSAIRSAGEICTLNGCDAIIIRPAALKIALRDEKDEYPTPQQIEQIVSEMISVTRDKGKPCGVHVTSLAQAQQRIVQGLQFLAVSSDLGILGFSINALADGLGLTPKGDVNWY
;
A
#
# COMPACT_ATOMS: atom_id res chain seq x y z
N MET A 1 6.74 16.50 -16.07
CA MET A 1 5.90 15.70 -15.15
C MET A 1 6.69 15.18 -13.95
N ARG A 2 6.14 15.33 -12.74
CA ARG A 2 6.70 14.79 -11.49
C ARG A 2 6.79 13.27 -11.53
N THR A 3 7.95 12.74 -11.18
CA THR A 3 8.22 11.29 -11.19
C THR A 3 7.78 10.61 -9.91
N ASN A 4 7.32 9.37 -10.00
CA ASN A 4 7.05 8.53 -8.83
C ASN A 4 8.36 8.04 -8.19
N ARG A 5 8.84 8.76 -7.17
CA ARG A 5 10.10 8.47 -6.46
C ARG A 5 10.13 7.08 -5.81
N VAL A 6 8.97 6.54 -5.42
CA VAL A 6 8.87 5.19 -4.85
C VAL A 6 9.25 4.15 -5.89
N LYS A 7 8.72 4.25 -7.12
CA LYS A 7 9.12 3.37 -8.24
C LYS A 7 10.63 3.42 -8.50
N GLN A 8 11.22 4.61 -8.45
CA GLN A 8 12.66 4.78 -8.65
C GLN A 8 13.49 4.12 -7.55
N LYS A 9 13.11 4.31 -6.28
CA LYS A 9 13.78 3.66 -5.13
C LYS A 9 13.68 2.14 -5.20
N LEU A 10 12.49 1.62 -5.49
CA LEU A 10 12.26 0.17 -5.65
C LEU A 10 13.12 -0.44 -6.76
N ARG A 11 13.20 0.20 -7.93
CA ARG A 11 14.09 -0.22 -9.04
C ARG A 11 15.57 -0.19 -8.68
N ARG A 12 15.98 0.65 -7.73
CA ARG A 12 17.36 0.77 -7.25
C ARG A 12 17.68 -0.19 -6.09
N GLY A 13 16.77 -1.09 -5.72
CA GLY A 13 17.00 -1.97 -4.57
C GLY A 13 16.84 -1.27 -3.21
N GLN A 14 16.31 -0.04 -3.18
CA GLN A 14 16.25 0.77 -1.96
C GLN A 14 14.93 0.58 -1.22
N PRO A 15 14.95 0.60 0.13
CA PRO A 15 13.72 0.55 0.91
C PRO A 15 12.93 1.85 0.81
N THR A 16 11.62 1.69 0.82
CA THR A 16 10.62 2.75 0.86
C THR A 16 9.73 2.51 2.06
N VAL A 17 9.45 3.58 2.80
CA VAL A 17 8.66 3.50 4.04
C VAL A 17 7.45 4.41 3.89
N GLY A 18 6.28 3.86 4.18
CA GLY A 18 5.04 4.60 4.21
C GLY A 18 4.09 4.10 5.29
N THR A 19 2.91 4.71 5.35
CA THR A 19 1.85 4.32 6.30
C THR A 19 0.48 4.45 5.66
N MET A 20 -0.53 3.87 6.30
CA MET A 20 -1.92 3.90 5.86
C MET A 20 -2.65 5.13 6.41
N LEU A 21 -3.48 5.76 5.59
CA LEU A 21 -4.40 6.83 5.99
C LEU A 21 -5.82 6.27 6.03
N THR A 22 -6.38 6.18 7.23
CA THR A 22 -7.69 5.59 7.52
C THR A 22 -8.66 6.57 8.17
N ILE A 23 -8.16 7.71 8.70
CA ILE A 23 -8.97 8.75 9.36
C ILE A 23 -9.64 9.67 8.34
N GLY A 24 -8.95 9.98 7.24
CA GLY A 24 -9.45 10.86 6.18
C GLY A 24 -9.39 12.35 6.49
N ASN A 25 -8.61 12.79 7.48
CA ASN A 25 -8.47 14.20 7.84
C ASN A 25 -7.23 14.84 7.16
N SER A 26 -7.39 16.03 6.59
CA SER A 26 -6.31 16.71 5.86
C SER A 26 -5.18 17.22 6.75
N GLU A 27 -5.46 17.61 8.00
CA GLU A 27 -4.43 18.05 8.95
C GLU A 27 -3.53 16.89 9.38
N THR A 28 -4.12 15.75 9.75
CA THR A 28 -3.35 14.54 10.11
C THR A 28 -2.57 14.01 8.91
N THR A 29 -3.18 14.03 7.72
CA THR A 29 -2.51 13.66 6.48
C THR A 29 -1.34 14.57 6.17
N ARG A 30 -1.48 15.88 6.32
CA ARG A 30 -0.39 16.84 6.12
C ARG A 30 0.73 16.64 7.14
N LEU A 31 0.41 16.36 8.39
CA LEU A 31 1.41 16.05 9.43
C LEU A 31 2.25 14.83 9.04
N LEU A 32 1.60 13.74 8.65
CA LEU A 32 2.27 12.51 8.22
C LEU A 32 3.05 12.70 6.91
N ALA A 33 2.52 13.46 5.96
CA ALA A 33 3.19 13.64 4.67
C ALA A 33 4.50 14.43 4.79
N ASN A 34 4.58 15.32 5.79
CA ASN A 34 5.78 16.11 6.09
C ASN A 34 6.76 15.41 7.04
N SER A 35 6.45 14.22 7.58
CA SER A 35 7.34 13.51 8.52
C SER A 35 8.48 12.73 7.86
N GLY A 36 8.53 12.71 6.52
CA GLY A 36 9.56 12.02 5.75
C GLY A 36 9.18 10.64 5.21
N PHE A 37 7.92 10.21 5.38
CA PHE A 37 7.42 9.03 4.68
C PHE A 37 7.53 9.18 3.15
N ASP A 38 7.95 8.12 2.47
CA ASP A 38 8.09 8.10 1.02
C ASP A 38 6.73 8.19 0.33
N TRP A 39 5.73 7.50 0.91
CA TRP A 39 4.36 7.37 0.42
C TRP A 39 3.37 7.28 1.58
N LEU A 40 2.12 7.65 1.28
CA LEU A 40 0.98 7.46 2.17
C LEU A 40 -0.15 6.81 1.39
N ALA A 41 -0.75 5.76 1.95
CA ALA A 41 -1.78 4.99 1.28
C ALA A 41 -3.17 5.31 1.86
N VAL A 42 -3.98 6.04 1.12
CA VAL A 42 -5.36 6.37 1.48
C VAL A 42 -6.22 5.12 1.30
N ASP A 43 -6.87 4.67 2.38
CA ASP A 43 -7.87 3.60 2.33
C ASP A 43 -9.12 4.08 1.60
N HIS A 44 -9.11 3.92 0.28
CA HIS A 44 -10.14 4.42 -0.62
C HIS A 44 -11.48 3.71 -0.38
N SER A 45 -11.47 2.53 0.25
CA SER A 45 -12.68 1.78 0.58
C SER A 45 -13.43 2.34 1.79
N ARG A 46 -12.77 3.16 2.63
CA ARG A 46 -13.34 3.72 3.86
C ARG A 46 -13.81 5.15 3.72
N LEU A 47 -13.27 5.89 2.75
CA LEU A 47 -13.48 7.33 2.61
C LEU A 47 -14.41 7.61 1.44
N ASP A 48 -15.22 8.64 1.56
CA ASP A 48 -15.95 9.15 0.41
C ASP A 48 -14.98 9.72 -0.64
N TYR A 49 -15.47 9.80 -1.88
CA TYR A 49 -14.68 10.19 -3.04
C TYR A 49 -14.00 11.56 -2.87
N ARG A 50 -14.70 12.53 -2.26
CA ARG A 50 -14.17 13.89 -2.09
C ARG A 50 -13.08 13.93 -1.02
N VAL A 51 -13.32 13.27 0.11
CA VAL A 51 -12.31 13.15 1.17
C VAL A 51 -11.08 12.40 0.66
N ALA A 52 -11.25 11.33 -0.13
CA ALA A 52 -10.11 10.65 -0.75
C ALA A 52 -9.31 11.58 -1.69
N ALA A 53 -9.99 12.35 -2.56
CA ALA A 53 -9.35 13.33 -3.44
C ALA A 53 -8.55 14.37 -2.65
N GLU A 54 -9.15 14.94 -1.60
CA GLU A 54 -8.51 15.94 -0.72
C GLU A 54 -7.26 15.37 -0.04
N ASN A 55 -7.31 14.12 0.40
CA ASN A 55 -6.14 13.44 0.98
C ASN A 55 -5.06 13.19 -0.08
N TYR A 56 -5.40 12.72 -1.29
CA TYR A 56 -4.40 12.54 -2.36
C TYR A 56 -3.69 13.84 -2.73
N MET A 57 -4.46 14.93 -2.88
CA MET A 57 -3.90 16.26 -3.13
C MET A 57 -2.98 16.71 -1.98
N THR A 58 -3.39 16.51 -0.73
CA THR A 58 -2.61 16.91 0.45
C THR A 58 -1.27 16.15 0.55
N VAL A 59 -1.30 14.84 0.29
CA VAL A 59 -0.09 14.00 0.25
C VAL A 59 0.84 14.45 -0.88
N ALA A 60 0.30 14.63 -2.08
CA ALA A 60 1.07 15.09 -3.24
C ALA A 60 1.72 16.45 -2.98
N ALA A 61 0.96 17.43 -2.49
CA ALA A 61 1.44 18.78 -2.19
C ALA A 61 2.56 18.82 -1.13
N SER A 62 2.64 17.81 -0.26
CA SER A 62 3.70 17.68 0.75
C SER A 62 4.94 16.92 0.24
N GLY A 63 4.99 16.54 -1.03
CA GLY A 63 6.14 15.85 -1.64
C GLY A 63 6.13 14.32 -1.52
N ALA A 64 5.24 13.74 -0.70
CA ALA A 64 5.01 12.30 -0.61
C ALA A 64 4.22 11.75 -1.80
N ILE A 65 4.27 10.42 -2.00
CA ILE A 65 3.53 9.75 -3.07
C ILE A 65 2.17 9.27 -2.54
N PRO A 66 1.03 9.79 -3.05
CA PRO A 66 -0.29 9.29 -2.69
C PRO A 66 -0.57 7.95 -3.35
N LEU A 67 -0.90 6.93 -2.56
CA LEU A 67 -1.33 5.62 -3.07
C LEU A 67 -2.77 5.35 -2.66
N ALA A 68 -3.53 4.68 -3.52
CA ALA A 68 -4.87 4.22 -3.21
C ALA A 68 -4.82 2.77 -2.70
N TYR A 69 -5.32 2.54 -1.50
CA TYR A 69 -5.40 1.20 -0.92
C TYR A 69 -6.80 0.61 -1.06
N PHE A 70 -6.85 -0.66 -1.46
CA PHE A 70 -8.08 -1.41 -1.70
C PHE A 70 -8.03 -2.79 -1.05
N PRO A 71 -8.72 -3.02 0.08
CA PRO A 71 -8.95 -4.36 0.65
C PRO A 71 -9.70 -5.28 -0.32
N ARG A 72 -10.57 -4.70 -1.15
CA ARG A 72 -11.23 -5.35 -2.30
C ARG A 72 -11.29 -4.34 -3.42
N ALA A 73 -10.68 -4.66 -4.55
CA ALA A 73 -10.63 -3.79 -5.71
C ALA A 73 -11.53 -4.32 -6.82
N ASN A 74 -12.00 -3.41 -7.66
CA ASN A 74 -12.46 -3.73 -9.00
C ASN A 74 -11.87 -2.70 -9.97
N ALA A 75 -11.95 -2.98 -11.27
CA ALA A 75 -11.40 -2.10 -12.29
C ALA A 75 -11.92 -0.65 -12.15
N HIS A 76 -13.22 -0.46 -11.90
CA HIS A 76 -13.82 0.88 -11.79
C HIS A 76 -13.23 1.69 -10.62
N ALA A 77 -13.15 1.12 -9.43
CA ALA A 77 -12.62 1.78 -8.24
C ALA A 77 -11.14 2.18 -8.40
N ILE A 78 -10.33 1.32 -9.03
CA ILE A 78 -8.93 1.65 -9.37
C ILE A 78 -8.88 2.86 -10.29
N GLN A 79 -9.66 2.83 -11.38
CA GLN A 79 -9.66 3.91 -12.35
C GLN A 79 -10.14 5.22 -11.73
N GLN A 80 -11.12 5.18 -10.82
CA GLN A 80 -11.61 6.35 -10.10
C GLN A 80 -10.50 6.96 -9.25
N ALA A 81 -9.85 6.18 -8.38
CA ALA A 81 -8.80 6.68 -7.50
C ALA A 81 -7.62 7.26 -8.27
N LEU A 82 -7.20 6.60 -9.36
CA LEU A 82 -6.14 7.12 -10.23
C LEU A 82 -6.56 8.40 -10.96
N SER A 83 -7.85 8.61 -11.25
CA SER A 83 -8.35 9.80 -11.96
C SER A 83 -8.47 11.02 -11.04
N ILE A 84 -8.60 10.80 -9.73
CA ILE A 84 -8.52 11.86 -8.70
C ILE A 84 -7.13 12.05 -8.10
N GLY A 85 -6.10 11.52 -8.77
CA GLY A 85 -4.71 11.91 -8.50
C GLY A 85 -3.94 11.00 -7.55
N ALA A 86 -4.37 9.76 -7.34
CA ALA A 86 -3.48 8.73 -6.80
C ALA A 86 -2.36 8.42 -7.80
N PHE A 87 -1.14 8.20 -7.29
CA PHE A 87 0.06 7.87 -8.08
C PHE A 87 0.22 6.37 -8.30
N GLY A 88 -0.70 5.58 -7.79
CA GLY A 88 -0.62 4.13 -7.80
C GLY A 88 -1.63 3.50 -6.85
N ILE A 89 -1.63 2.18 -6.85
CA ILE A 89 -2.54 1.36 -6.06
C ILE A 89 -1.77 0.36 -5.19
N ILE A 90 -2.37 0.02 -4.06
CA ILE A 90 -2.07 -1.14 -3.24
C ILE A 90 -3.37 -1.95 -3.15
N ALA A 91 -3.46 -3.04 -3.89
CA ALA A 91 -4.70 -3.81 -4.03
C ALA A 91 -4.50 -5.27 -3.60
N HIS A 92 -5.49 -5.80 -2.89
CA HIS A 92 -5.55 -7.23 -2.59
C HIS A 92 -5.89 -8.01 -3.85
N VAL A 93 -5.24 -9.16 -4.01
CA VAL A 93 -5.53 -10.11 -5.09
C VAL A 93 -5.56 -11.52 -4.52
N HIS A 94 -6.44 -12.34 -5.09
CA HIS A 94 -6.70 -13.72 -4.68
C HIS A 94 -6.36 -14.73 -5.78
N SER A 95 -6.18 -14.26 -7.01
CA SER A 95 -5.81 -15.05 -8.18
C SER A 95 -4.91 -14.27 -9.15
N LEU A 96 -4.30 -15.00 -10.09
CA LEU A 96 -3.52 -14.40 -11.17
C LEU A 96 -4.39 -13.57 -12.13
N ASP A 97 -5.61 -14.04 -12.42
CA ASP A 97 -6.57 -13.36 -13.30
C ASP A 97 -7.01 -12.00 -12.72
N GLU A 98 -7.28 -11.97 -11.41
CA GLU A 98 -7.60 -10.71 -10.71
C GLU A 98 -6.40 -9.75 -10.82
N ALA A 99 -5.17 -10.22 -10.61
CA ALA A 99 -3.98 -9.38 -10.77
C ALA A 99 -3.84 -8.82 -12.20
N HIS A 100 -4.15 -9.60 -13.23
CA HIS A 100 -4.18 -9.13 -14.63
C HIS A 100 -5.24 -8.04 -14.85
N GLU A 101 -6.46 -8.24 -14.35
CA GLU A 101 -7.56 -7.29 -14.49
C GLU A 101 -7.20 -5.94 -13.85
N LEU A 102 -6.69 -5.96 -12.61
CA LEU A 102 -6.33 -4.74 -11.89
C LEU A 102 -5.11 -4.03 -12.52
N LEU A 103 -4.17 -4.78 -13.11
CA LEU A 103 -3.07 -4.20 -13.89
C LEU A 103 -3.56 -3.47 -15.14
N ALA A 104 -4.44 -4.11 -15.90
CA ALA A 104 -5.03 -3.51 -17.10
C ALA A 104 -5.78 -2.22 -16.75
N ALA A 105 -6.58 -2.23 -15.68
CA ALA A 105 -7.32 -1.06 -15.21
C ALA A 105 -6.42 0.09 -14.72
N SER A 106 -5.16 -0.20 -14.38
CA SER A 106 -4.21 0.80 -13.87
C SER A 106 -3.50 1.60 -14.96
N LYS A 107 -3.53 1.15 -16.22
CA LYS A 107 -2.75 1.72 -17.33
C LYS A 107 -3.64 2.10 -18.51
N PHE A 108 -3.35 3.24 -19.13
CA PHE A 108 -3.97 3.61 -20.40
C PHE A 108 -3.50 2.71 -21.55
N PRO A 109 -4.29 2.57 -22.63
CA PRO A 109 -3.86 1.89 -23.85
C PRO A 109 -2.51 2.39 -24.38
N PRO A 110 -1.68 1.54 -24.99
CA PRO A 110 -1.88 0.11 -25.25
C PRO A 110 -1.46 -0.81 -24.09
N LYS A 111 -0.99 -0.25 -22.95
CA LYS A 111 -0.47 -1.05 -21.81
C LYS A 111 -1.56 -1.58 -20.89
N GLY A 112 -2.80 -1.14 -21.07
CA GLY A 112 -3.98 -1.53 -20.29
C GLY A 112 -5.26 -0.97 -20.90
N ASN A 113 -6.33 -0.91 -20.11
CA ASN A 113 -7.68 -0.50 -20.52
C ASN A 113 -8.28 0.57 -19.59
N ARG A 114 -7.44 1.37 -18.93
CA ARG A 114 -7.89 2.50 -18.10
C ARG A 114 -8.67 3.51 -18.94
N ASP A 115 -9.86 3.89 -18.47
CA ASP A 115 -10.67 4.96 -19.02
C ASP A 115 -10.35 6.32 -18.38
N ILE A 116 -10.81 7.38 -19.05
CA ILE A 116 -10.75 8.75 -18.55
C ILE A 116 -12.05 9.03 -17.79
N LEU A 117 -12.04 8.80 -16.47
CA LEU A 117 -13.25 8.97 -15.64
C LEU A 117 -13.43 10.40 -15.13
N SER A 118 -12.33 11.12 -14.89
CA SER A 118 -12.34 12.51 -14.43
C SER A 118 -11.02 13.21 -14.79
N GLY A 119 -11.04 14.55 -14.76
CA GLY A 119 -9.85 15.39 -14.96
C GLY A 119 -9.20 15.79 -13.63
N GLY A 120 -7.95 16.25 -13.70
CA GLY A 120 -7.26 16.88 -12.56
C GLY A 120 -6.13 16.05 -11.94
N ALA A 121 -6.04 14.75 -12.21
CA ALA A 121 -4.91 13.93 -11.76
C ALA A 121 -3.55 14.55 -12.14
N ASN A 122 -3.45 15.13 -13.35
CA ASN A 122 -2.24 15.78 -13.86
C ASN A 122 -1.73 16.93 -12.96
N LEU A 123 -2.61 17.55 -12.16
CA LEU A 123 -2.23 18.61 -11.21
C LEU A 123 -1.35 18.05 -10.09
N ASN A 124 -1.66 16.87 -9.55
CA ASN A 124 -0.81 16.22 -8.55
C ASN A 124 0.54 15.79 -9.16
N PHE A 125 0.56 15.49 -10.46
CA PHE A 125 1.77 15.18 -11.23
C PHE A 125 2.51 16.43 -11.76
N GLU A 126 2.03 17.64 -11.45
CA GLU A 126 2.65 18.92 -11.83
C GLU A 126 3.00 18.98 -13.32
N CYS A 127 2.01 18.67 -14.16
CA CYS A 127 2.19 18.60 -15.61
C CYS A 127 0.94 19.02 -16.38
N THR A 128 1.13 19.28 -17.67
CA THR A 128 0.03 19.47 -18.60
C THR A 128 -0.76 18.17 -18.80
N VAL A 129 -1.99 18.29 -19.28
CA VAL A 129 -2.83 17.13 -19.63
C VAL A 129 -2.17 16.27 -20.72
N GLU A 130 -1.50 16.90 -21.68
CA GLU A 130 -0.79 16.21 -22.76
C GLU A 130 0.37 15.37 -22.21
N GLU A 131 1.27 15.98 -21.43
CA GLU A 131 2.40 15.27 -20.80
C GLU A 131 1.91 14.11 -19.91
N TYR A 132 0.79 14.30 -19.21
CA TYR A 132 0.19 13.28 -18.37
C TYR A 132 -0.16 12.04 -19.20
N PHE A 133 -0.95 12.16 -20.27
CA PHE A 133 -1.33 11.01 -21.07
C PHE A 133 -0.15 10.34 -21.78
N GLN A 134 0.86 11.11 -22.18
CA GLN A 134 2.06 10.57 -22.82
C GLN A 134 2.91 9.70 -21.86
N SER A 135 2.97 10.05 -20.58
CA SER A 135 4.01 9.52 -19.67
C SER A 135 3.49 8.87 -18.38
N VAL A 136 2.23 9.06 -17.99
CA VAL A 136 1.72 8.63 -16.68
C VAL A 136 1.80 7.12 -16.46
N ASN A 137 1.64 6.32 -17.52
CA ASN A 137 1.71 4.86 -17.43
C ASN A 137 3.01 4.37 -16.75
N ASP A 138 4.13 5.08 -16.96
CA ASP A 138 5.41 4.71 -16.37
C ASP A 138 5.53 5.15 -14.90
N GLN A 139 4.69 6.09 -14.46
CA GLN A 139 4.65 6.61 -13.09
C GLN A 139 3.64 5.91 -12.18
N ILE A 140 2.60 5.27 -12.73
CA ILE A 140 1.62 4.54 -11.91
C ILE A 140 2.31 3.35 -11.23
N LEU A 141 2.34 3.36 -9.89
CA LEU A 141 2.85 2.25 -9.06
C LEU A 141 1.73 1.22 -8.85
N VAL A 142 2.00 -0.06 -9.11
CA VAL A 142 1.05 -1.15 -8.80
C VAL A 142 1.67 -2.10 -7.80
N VAL A 143 1.08 -2.19 -6.61
CA VAL A 143 1.50 -3.11 -5.55
C VAL A 143 0.37 -4.07 -5.22
N PHE A 144 0.68 -5.37 -5.18
CA PHE A 144 -0.30 -6.40 -4.84
C PHE A 144 -0.12 -6.91 -3.42
N VAL A 145 -1.20 -6.92 -2.65
CA VAL A 145 -1.25 -7.52 -1.31
C VAL A 145 -1.52 -9.01 -1.47
N LEU A 146 -0.62 -9.84 -0.95
CA LEU A 146 -0.77 -11.28 -0.91
C LEU A 146 -0.93 -11.72 0.55
N GLU A 147 -2.18 -11.99 0.96
CA GLU A 147 -2.50 -12.38 2.33
C GLU A 147 -3.44 -13.59 2.45
N SER A 148 -3.76 -14.24 1.32
CA SER A 148 -4.54 -15.49 1.28
C SER A 148 -3.67 -16.68 0.85
N PRO A 149 -4.03 -17.92 1.22
CA PRO A 149 -3.28 -19.10 0.80
C PRO A 149 -3.18 -19.26 -0.72
N SER A 150 -4.22 -18.88 -1.46
CA SER A 150 -4.20 -18.92 -2.93
C SER A 150 -3.24 -17.88 -3.51
N ALA A 151 -3.26 -16.66 -3.00
CA ALA A 151 -2.39 -15.58 -3.43
C ALA A 151 -0.91 -15.90 -3.18
N ILE A 152 -0.60 -16.52 -2.03
CA ILE A 152 0.76 -16.97 -1.69
C ILE A 152 1.23 -18.05 -2.67
N ARG A 153 0.39 -19.03 -3.02
CA ARG A 153 0.74 -20.05 -4.03
C ARG A 153 1.00 -19.45 -5.41
N SER A 154 0.19 -18.48 -5.83
CA SER A 154 0.34 -17.80 -7.12
C SER A 154 1.40 -16.69 -7.12
N ALA A 155 2.09 -16.45 -6.00
CA ALA A 155 3.05 -15.35 -5.87
C ALA A 155 4.12 -15.34 -6.95
N GLY A 156 4.67 -16.51 -7.28
CA GLY A 156 5.72 -16.64 -8.29
C GLY A 156 5.27 -16.21 -9.68
N GLU A 157 4.00 -16.46 -10.03
CA GLU A 157 3.38 -16.05 -11.29
C GLU A 157 2.98 -14.57 -11.26
N ILE A 158 2.39 -14.10 -10.16
CA ILE A 158 2.05 -12.68 -9.99
C ILE A 158 3.30 -11.79 -10.11
N CYS A 159 4.44 -12.25 -9.59
CA CYS A 159 5.72 -11.53 -9.68
C CYS A 159 6.27 -11.41 -11.11
N THR A 160 5.87 -12.27 -12.05
CA THR A 160 6.32 -12.17 -13.45
C THR A 160 5.46 -11.24 -14.29
N LEU A 161 4.32 -10.77 -13.75
CA LEU A 161 3.43 -9.87 -14.46
C LEU A 161 4.11 -8.53 -14.78
N ASN A 162 4.07 -8.15 -16.06
CA ASN A 162 4.54 -6.84 -16.48
C ASN A 162 3.61 -5.76 -15.92
N GLY A 163 4.19 -4.73 -15.31
CA GLY A 163 3.45 -3.66 -14.64
C GLY A 163 3.20 -3.89 -13.16
N CYS A 164 3.35 -5.11 -12.62
CA CYS A 164 3.42 -5.33 -11.17
C CYS A 164 4.77 -4.76 -10.68
N ASP A 165 4.75 -3.74 -9.83
CA ASP A 165 5.98 -3.06 -9.39
C ASP A 165 6.53 -3.64 -8.08
N ALA A 166 5.66 -4.13 -7.20
CA ALA A 166 6.02 -4.81 -5.95
C ALA A 166 4.88 -5.71 -5.47
N ILE A 167 5.18 -6.59 -4.52
CA ILE A 167 4.16 -7.23 -3.69
C ILE A 167 4.31 -6.79 -2.24
N ILE A 168 3.27 -6.94 -1.43
CA ILE A 168 3.31 -6.71 0.01
C ILE A 168 2.62 -7.86 0.75
N ILE A 169 3.24 -8.34 1.82
CA ILE A 169 2.67 -9.37 2.70
C ILE A 169 2.17 -8.70 3.96
N ARG A 170 1.06 -9.20 4.51
CA ARG A 170 0.50 -8.73 5.78
C ARG A 170 0.49 -9.87 6.79
N PRO A 171 1.56 -10.09 7.57
CA PRO A 171 1.68 -11.23 8.48
C PRO A 171 0.49 -11.39 9.44
N ALA A 172 -0.03 -10.29 9.98
CA ALA A 172 -1.19 -10.31 10.86
C ALA A 172 -2.49 -10.80 10.16
N ALA A 173 -2.72 -10.38 8.91
CA ALA A 173 -3.87 -10.84 8.13
C ALA A 173 -3.68 -12.28 7.64
N LEU A 174 -2.46 -12.62 7.22
CA LEU A 174 -2.09 -13.97 6.81
C LEU A 174 -2.29 -14.99 7.95
N LYS A 175 -1.96 -14.62 9.20
CA LYS A 175 -2.26 -15.42 10.39
C LYS A 175 -3.75 -15.72 10.52
N ILE A 176 -4.62 -14.75 10.23
CA ILE A 176 -6.07 -14.94 10.28
C ILE A 176 -6.54 -15.81 9.10
N ALA A 177 -5.98 -15.61 7.90
CA ALA A 177 -6.36 -16.35 6.71
C ALA A 177 -5.90 -17.83 6.68
N LEU A 178 -4.93 -18.18 7.52
CA LEU A 178 -4.34 -19.52 7.63
C LEU A 178 -4.85 -20.32 8.83
N ARG A 179 -5.98 -19.93 9.43
CA ARG A 179 -6.58 -20.77 10.46
C ARG A 179 -6.91 -22.15 9.89
N ASP A 180 -6.64 -23.17 10.68
CA ASP A 180 -6.92 -24.55 10.28
C ASP A 180 -8.42 -24.90 10.49
N GLU A 181 -8.78 -26.14 10.17
CA GLU A 181 -10.16 -26.64 10.30
C GLU A 181 -10.66 -26.68 11.75
N LYS A 182 -9.76 -26.52 12.73
CA LYS A 182 -10.06 -26.45 14.16
C LYS A 182 -10.12 -25.01 14.69
N ASP A 183 -10.05 -24.03 13.79
CA ASP A 183 -9.98 -22.60 14.10
C ASP A 183 -8.71 -22.19 14.88
N GLU A 184 -7.65 -23.00 14.81
CA GLU A 184 -6.37 -22.70 15.43
C GLU A 184 -5.53 -21.79 14.52
N TYR A 185 -4.84 -20.81 15.12
CA TYR A 185 -3.94 -19.93 14.38
C TYR A 185 -2.58 -20.60 14.15
N PRO A 186 -1.90 -20.32 13.01
CA PRO A 186 -0.52 -20.71 12.84
C PRO A 186 0.38 -20.04 13.89
N THR A 187 1.45 -20.75 14.24
CA THR A 187 2.48 -20.25 15.14
C THR A 187 3.24 -19.07 14.51
N PRO A 188 3.86 -18.20 15.33
CA PRO A 188 4.73 -17.15 14.80
C PRO A 188 5.82 -17.69 13.86
N GLN A 189 6.38 -18.86 14.17
CA GLN A 189 7.41 -19.51 13.34
C GLN A 189 6.88 -19.91 11.96
N GLN A 190 5.66 -20.45 11.88
CA GLN A 190 5.03 -20.78 10.60
C GLN A 190 4.80 -19.53 9.73
N ILE A 191 4.38 -18.42 10.33
CA ILE A 191 4.22 -17.15 9.61
C ILE A 191 5.57 -16.61 9.13
N GLU A 192 6.60 -16.63 9.97
CA GLU A 192 7.95 -16.21 9.55
C GLU A 192 8.54 -17.08 8.45
N GLN A 193 8.23 -18.38 8.44
CA GLN A 193 8.63 -19.26 7.35
C GLN A 193 8.01 -18.83 6.03
N ILE A 194 6.69 -18.55 6.01
CA ILE A 194 6.01 -18.07 4.79
C ILE A 194 6.59 -16.73 4.34
N VAL A 195 6.84 -15.80 5.27
CA VAL A 195 7.48 -14.52 4.94
C VAL A 195 8.86 -14.75 4.31
N SER A 196 9.66 -15.67 4.86
CA SER A 196 10.99 -16.02 4.34
C SER A 196 10.93 -16.65 2.94
N GLU A 197 9.97 -17.55 2.72
CA GLU A 197 9.70 -18.16 1.40
C GLU A 197 9.34 -17.09 0.36
N MET A 198 8.47 -16.15 0.73
CA MET A 198 8.05 -15.05 -0.14
C MET A 198 9.20 -14.09 -0.47
N ILE A 199 10.09 -13.81 0.49
CA ILE A 199 11.33 -13.05 0.22
C ILE A 199 12.18 -13.80 -0.82
N SER A 200 12.31 -15.12 -0.72
CA SER A 200 13.07 -15.89 -1.71
C SER A 200 12.41 -15.84 -3.09
N VAL A 201 11.11 -16.12 -3.17
CA VAL A 201 10.35 -16.12 -4.44
C VAL A 201 10.46 -14.78 -5.14
N THR A 202 10.26 -13.69 -4.42
CA THR A 202 10.32 -12.34 -5.00
C THR A 202 11.73 -11.98 -5.45
N ARG A 203 12.76 -12.30 -4.65
CA ARG A 203 14.17 -12.11 -5.00
C ARG A 203 14.53 -12.87 -6.28
N ASP A 204 14.13 -14.13 -6.40
CA ASP A 204 14.44 -14.97 -7.57
C ASP A 204 13.78 -14.43 -8.85
N LYS A 205 12.67 -13.70 -8.71
CA LYS A 205 11.98 -13.00 -9.81
C LYS A 205 12.42 -11.54 -10.00
N GLY A 206 13.35 -11.04 -9.19
CA GLY A 206 13.76 -9.63 -9.20
C GLY A 206 12.61 -8.66 -8.87
N LYS A 207 11.60 -9.11 -8.11
CA LYS A 207 10.46 -8.29 -7.70
C LYS A 207 10.70 -7.73 -6.29
N PRO A 208 10.51 -6.44 -6.04
CA PRO A 208 10.52 -5.90 -4.68
C PRO A 208 9.44 -6.54 -3.80
N CYS A 209 9.85 -7.00 -2.62
CA CYS A 209 8.95 -7.51 -1.59
C CYS A 209 8.70 -6.46 -0.52
N GLY A 210 7.46 -6.35 -0.09
CA GLY A 210 7.02 -5.47 0.98
C GLY A 210 6.42 -6.21 2.15
N VAL A 211 6.24 -5.51 3.25
CA VAL A 211 5.59 -6.03 4.45
C VAL A 211 4.85 -4.93 5.21
N HIS A 212 3.73 -5.31 5.83
CA HIS A 212 3.10 -4.51 6.87
C HIS A 212 3.62 -4.88 8.26
N VAL A 213 4.10 -3.89 9.00
CA VAL A 213 4.66 -4.02 10.36
C VAL A 213 4.04 -2.98 11.29
N THR A 214 4.08 -3.26 12.59
CA THR A 214 3.47 -2.38 13.61
C THR A 214 4.49 -1.72 14.52
N SER A 215 5.78 -2.03 14.37
CA SER A 215 6.84 -1.42 15.19
C SER A 215 8.09 -1.05 14.40
N LEU A 216 8.85 -0.10 14.94
CA LEU A 216 10.16 0.30 14.40
C LEU A 216 11.14 -0.88 14.34
N ALA A 217 11.19 -1.70 15.40
CA ALA A 217 12.09 -2.85 15.46
C ALA A 217 11.80 -3.84 14.32
N GLN A 218 10.52 -4.14 14.08
CA GLN A 218 10.11 -4.98 12.95
C GLN A 218 10.49 -4.33 11.61
N ALA A 219 10.24 -3.04 11.42
CA ALA A 219 10.61 -2.34 10.19
C ALA A 219 12.12 -2.45 9.90
N GLN A 220 12.96 -2.15 10.90
CA GLN A 220 14.43 -2.24 10.78
C GLN A 220 14.89 -3.67 10.45
N GLN A 221 14.33 -4.68 11.13
CA GLN A 221 14.64 -6.07 10.85
C GLN A 221 14.29 -6.46 9.41
N ARG A 222 13.12 -6.02 8.91
CA ARG A 222 12.67 -6.33 7.54
C ARG A 222 13.50 -5.63 6.48
N ILE A 223 14.00 -4.41 6.74
CA ILE A 223 14.98 -3.75 5.86
C ILE A 223 16.26 -4.57 5.78
N VAL A 224 16.79 -5.06 6.90
CA VAL A 224 18.00 -5.90 6.94
C VAL A 224 17.78 -7.21 6.16
N GLN A 225 16.57 -7.76 6.19
CA GLN A 225 16.18 -8.94 5.40
C GLN A 225 15.99 -8.65 3.89
N GLY A 226 16.13 -7.38 3.46
CA GLY A 226 16.07 -6.98 2.06
C GLY A 226 14.68 -6.60 1.56
N LEU A 227 13.68 -6.44 2.44
CA LEU A 227 12.38 -5.93 2.02
C LEU A 227 12.45 -4.43 1.71
N GLN A 228 11.69 -4.03 0.69
CA GLN A 228 11.81 -2.71 0.07
C GLN A 228 10.54 -1.86 0.12
N PHE A 229 9.37 -2.45 0.35
CA PHE A 229 8.10 -1.71 0.41
C PHE A 229 7.43 -1.88 1.79
N LEU A 230 7.74 -0.96 2.71
CA LEU A 230 7.36 -1.11 4.12
C LEU A 230 6.14 -0.24 4.44
N ALA A 231 5.05 -0.90 4.84
CA ALA A 231 3.90 -0.24 5.45
C ALA A 231 4.06 -0.31 6.97
N VAL A 232 4.27 0.84 7.62
CA VAL A 232 4.45 0.92 9.08
C VAL A 232 3.19 1.51 9.69
N SER A 233 2.43 0.67 10.38
CA SER A 233 1.20 1.07 11.09
C SER A 233 0.19 1.79 10.17
N SER A 234 -0.72 2.54 10.78
CA SER A 234 -1.63 3.50 10.15
C SER A 234 -1.65 4.80 10.94
N ASP A 235 -2.16 5.88 10.36
CA ASP A 235 -2.47 7.13 11.06
C ASP A 235 -3.21 6.91 12.38
N LEU A 236 -4.25 6.07 12.34
CA LEU A 236 -5.07 5.71 13.49
C LEU A 236 -4.30 4.87 14.51
N GLY A 237 -3.48 3.91 14.05
CA GLY A 237 -2.64 3.10 14.92
C GLY A 237 -1.54 3.91 15.61
N ILE A 238 -0.90 4.84 14.89
CA ILE A 238 0.12 5.74 15.42
C ILE A 238 -0.48 6.67 16.48
N LEU A 239 -1.67 7.24 16.20
CA LEU A 239 -2.38 8.08 17.14
C LEU A 239 -2.80 7.30 18.40
N GLY A 240 -3.40 6.11 18.21
CA GLY A 240 -3.81 5.24 19.30
C GLY A 240 -2.64 4.84 20.20
N PHE A 241 -1.51 4.43 19.62
CA PHE A 241 -0.30 4.10 20.37
C PHE A 241 0.19 5.28 21.22
N SER A 242 0.23 6.49 20.65
CA SER A 242 0.71 7.68 21.34
C SER A 242 -0.22 8.12 22.46
N ILE A 243 -1.54 8.02 22.26
CA ILE A 243 -2.55 8.32 23.28
C ILE A 243 -2.44 7.34 24.44
N ASN A 244 -2.34 6.03 24.16
CA ASN A 244 -2.23 5.01 25.20
C ASN A 244 -0.96 5.19 26.02
N ALA A 245 0.18 5.45 25.37
CA ALA A 245 1.44 5.68 26.09
C ALA A 245 1.37 6.88 27.06
N LEU A 246 0.69 7.97 26.67
CA LEU A 246 0.48 9.13 27.55
C LEU A 246 -0.49 8.82 28.69
N ALA A 247 -1.59 8.12 28.40
CA ALA A 247 -2.58 7.75 29.40
C ALA A 247 -1.99 6.82 30.47
N ASP A 248 -1.28 5.77 30.04
CA ASP A 248 -0.60 4.81 30.91
C ASP A 248 0.48 5.50 31.75
N GLY A 249 1.29 6.35 31.12
CA GLY A 249 2.34 7.12 31.81
C GLY A 249 1.80 8.08 32.88
N LEU A 250 0.54 8.51 32.76
CA LEU A 250 -0.15 9.36 33.73
C LEU A 250 -1.05 8.56 34.69
N GLY A 251 -1.15 7.24 34.55
CA GLY A 251 -2.01 6.39 35.38
C GLY A 251 -3.51 6.63 35.16
N LEU A 252 -3.93 7.07 33.98
CA LEU A 252 -5.34 7.32 33.67
C LEU A 252 -6.08 5.99 33.46
N THR A 253 -7.28 5.88 34.04
CA THR A 253 -8.15 4.72 33.79
C THR A 253 -8.80 4.82 32.41
N PRO A 254 -8.67 3.79 31.54
CA PRO A 254 -9.37 3.75 30.26
C PRO A 254 -10.88 3.87 30.43
N LYS A 255 -11.51 4.67 29.57
CA LYS A 255 -12.98 4.77 29.50
C LYS A 255 -13.53 3.63 28.64
N GLY A 256 -13.52 2.42 29.18
CA GLY A 256 -13.98 1.18 28.53
C GLY A 256 -12.86 0.36 27.88
N ASP A 257 -13.22 -0.82 27.37
CA ASP A 257 -12.31 -1.80 26.77
C ASP A 257 -11.95 -1.47 25.31
N VAL A 258 -11.66 -0.20 25.01
CA VAL A 258 -11.27 0.22 23.67
C VAL A 258 -9.76 0.05 23.52
N ASN A 259 -9.30 -1.20 23.38
CA ASN A 259 -7.90 -1.50 23.10
C ASN A 259 -7.60 -1.33 21.60
N TRP A 260 -6.57 -0.53 21.31
CA TRP A 260 -5.98 -0.42 19.97
C TRP A 260 -4.87 -1.47 19.84
N TYR A 261 -5.20 -2.61 19.21
CA TYR A 261 -4.35 -3.78 18.91
C TYR A 261 -3.61 -4.45 20.08
#